data_AF-A0A329RKL1-F1
#
_entry.id   AF-A0A329RKL1-F1
#
_cell.length_a   1.000
_cell.length_b   1.000
_cell.length_c   1.000
_cell.angle_alpha   90.00
_cell.angle_beta   90.00
_cell.angle_gamma   90.00
#
_symmetry.space_group_name_H-M   'P 1'
#
loop_
_entity.id
_entity.type
_entity.pdbx_description
1 polymer ?
#
loop_
_entity_poly.entity_id
_entity_poly.type
_entity_poly.pdbx_seq_one_letter_code
_entity_poly.pdbx_strand_id
1 'polypeptide(L)'
;MAAFSAAVGVVRKKATNRFHVPVNLDVRRMMKDPAWNEWFKLNLCCSQRTFELLCKLLEPHFPPIAYLRYNFETGVACTLFHLASSDGYHETAAAMGVSKA
;
A
#
# COMPACT_ATOMS: atom_id res chain seq x y z
N MET A 1 7.93 22.88 34.49
CA MET A 1 7.27 22.10 33.42
C MET A 1 7.94 22.47 32.11
N ALA A 2 8.68 21.55 31.49
CA ALA A 2 9.41 21.82 30.25
C ALA A 2 8.53 21.44 29.04
N ALA A 3 8.18 22.41 28.21
CA ALA A 3 7.47 22.19 26.96
C ALA A 3 8.49 21.78 25.87
N PHE A 4 8.47 20.52 25.46
CA PHE A 4 9.19 20.08 24.26
C PHE A 4 8.37 20.47 23.04
N SER A 5 8.77 21.54 22.37
CA SER A 5 8.23 21.93 21.07
C SER A 5 8.97 21.15 19.99
N ALA A 6 8.40 20.04 19.53
CA ALA A 6 8.93 19.29 18.40
C ALA A 6 8.49 19.97 17.10
N ALA A 7 9.39 20.77 16.52
CA ALA A 7 9.22 21.24 15.15
C ALA A 7 9.34 20.05 14.20
N VAL A 8 8.21 19.48 13.78
CA VAL A 8 8.17 18.47 12.70
C VAL A 8 8.44 19.21 11.40
N GLY A 9 9.72 19.26 11.02
CA GLY A 9 10.11 19.65 9.68
C GLY A 9 9.49 18.68 8.68
N VAL A 10 8.46 19.13 7.96
CA VAL A 10 7.93 18.41 6.81
C VAL A 10 8.98 18.48 5.72
N VAL A 11 9.93 17.54 5.75
CA VAL A 11 10.82 17.30 4.63
C VAL A 11 9.92 16.82 3.49
N ARG A 12 9.63 17.71 2.53
CA ARG A 12 9.00 17.31 1.26
C ARG A 12 9.89 16.23 0.65
N LYS A 13 9.45 14.97 0.74
CA LYS A 13 10.10 13.85 0.07
C LYS A 13 10.22 14.23 -1.40
N LYS A 14 11.47 14.25 -1.90
CA LYS A 14 11.79 14.39 -3.32
C LYS A 14 10.84 13.47 -4.09
N ALA A 15 10.12 14.01 -5.07
CA ALA A 15 9.14 13.28 -5.86
C ALA A 15 9.88 12.22 -6.70
N THR A 16 10.20 11.09 -6.10
CA THR A 16 10.42 9.85 -6.82
C THR A 16 9.09 9.50 -7.47
N ASN A 17 9.09 9.21 -8.77
CA ASN A 17 7.90 8.81 -9.52
C ASN A 17 7.26 7.58 -8.86
N ARG A 18 6.31 7.80 -7.95
CA ARG A 18 5.49 6.77 -7.27
C ARG A 18 4.38 6.21 -8.18
N PHE A 19 4.31 6.69 -9.41
CA PHE A 19 3.14 6.54 -10.29
C PHE A 19 3.17 5.34 -11.24
N HIS A 20 4.19 4.47 -11.19
CA HIS A 20 4.06 3.16 -11.84
C HIS A 20 3.33 2.20 -10.90
N VAL A 21 2.01 2.38 -10.82
CA VAL A 21 1.09 1.30 -10.43
C VAL A 21 0.70 0.60 -11.74
N PRO A 22 1.20 -0.61 -12.01
CA PRO A 22 0.70 -1.42 -13.11
C PRO A 22 -0.82 -1.51 -13.05
N VAL A 23 -1.49 -1.17 -14.16
CA VAL A 23 -2.93 -1.40 -14.31
C VAL A 23 -3.19 -2.90 -14.13
N ASN A 24 -4.12 -3.28 -13.26
CA ASN A 24 -4.37 -4.67 -12.81
C ASN A 24 -3.20 -5.29 -12.04
N LEU A 25 -2.83 -4.67 -10.92
CA LEU A 25 -1.78 -5.14 -10.03
C LEU A 25 -2.12 -6.50 -9.38
N ASP A 26 -1.48 -7.58 -9.82
CA ASP A 26 -1.57 -8.89 -9.15
C ASP A 26 -0.57 -8.96 -7.98
N VAL A 27 -0.99 -8.41 -6.83
CA VAL A 27 -0.18 -8.33 -5.61
C VAL A 27 0.29 -9.71 -5.14
N ARG A 28 -0.54 -10.76 -5.27
CA ARG A 28 -0.13 -12.13 -4.89
C ARG A 28 1.02 -12.63 -5.75
N ARG A 29 1.03 -12.31 -7.04
CA ARG A 29 2.13 -12.67 -7.92
C ARG A 29 3.39 -11.89 -7.59
N MET A 30 3.27 -10.59 -7.31
CA MET A 30 4.39 -9.76 -6.88
C MET A 30 5.02 -10.28 -5.58
N MET A 31 4.21 -10.74 -4.63
CA MET A 31 4.69 -11.34 -3.38
C MET A 31 5.56 -12.58 -3.58
N LYS A 32 5.48 -13.27 -4.72
CA LYS A 32 6.31 -14.45 -5.03
C LYS A 32 7.64 -14.10 -5.69
N ASP A 33 7.76 -12.90 -6.25
CA ASP A 33 8.94 -12.48 -7.01
C ASP A 33 9.72 -11.43 -6.19
N PRO A 34 10.94 -11.75 -5.71
CA PRO A 34 11.76 -10.84 -4.92
C PRO A 34 12.14 -9.54 -5.63
N ALA A 35 12.09 -9.50 -6.98
CA ALA A 35 12.38 -8.30 -7.75
C ALA A 35 11.42 -7.13 -7.42
N TRP A 36 10.25 -7.43 -6.85
CA TRP A 36 9.26 -6.42 -6.48
C TRP A 36 9.51 -5.79 -5.11
N ASN A 37 10.46 -6.27 -4.30
CA ASN A 37 10.65 -5.77 -2.94
C ASN A 37 10.93 -4.25 -2.88
N GLU A 38 11.63 -3.69 -3.88
CA GLU A 38 11.82 -2.24 -3.96
C GLU A 38 10.51 -1.49 -4.25
N TRP A 39 9.61 -2.07 -5.04
CA TRP A 39 8.27 -1.50 -5.23
C TRP A 39 7.50 -1.44 -3.91
N PHE A 40 7.54 -2.50 -3.09
CA PHE A 40 6.90 -2.51 -1.76
C PHE A 40 7.46 -1.40 -0.86
N LYS A 41 8.79 -1.25 -0.80
CA LYS A 41 9.43 -0.21 0.03
C LYS A 41 9.07 1.19 -0.41
N LEU A 42 9.07 1.45 -1.72
CA LEU A 42 8.81 2.77 -2.28
C LEU A 42 7.34 3.17 -2.17
N ASN A 43 6.43 2.23 -2.41
CA ASN A 43 5.00 2.52 -2.55
C ASN A 43 4.19 2.21 -1.30
N LEU A 44 4.57 1.21 -0.52
CA LEU A 44 3.86 0.80 0.70
C LEU A 44 4.65 1.10 1.99
N CYS A 45 5.83 1.72 1.86
CA CYS A 45 6.71 2.08 2.99
C CYS A 45 7.15 0.88 3.87
N CYS A 46 7.08 -0.34 3.35
CA CYS A 46 7.50 -1.56 4.04
C CYS A 46 8.16 -2.56 3.07
N SER A 47 8.93 -3.51 3.58
CA SER A 47 9.46 -4.60 2.73
C SER A 47 8.37 -5.61 2.36
N GLN A 48 8.59 -6.37 1.29
CA GLN A 48 7.71 -7.46 0.88
C GLN A 48 7.48 -8.50 1.99
N ARG A 49 8.53 -8.81 2.77
CA ARG A 49 8.42 -9.68 3.96
C ARG A 49 7.53 -9.08 5.04
N THR A 50 7.64 -7.78 5.28
CA THR A 50 6.80 -7.08 6.27
C THR A 50 5.34 -7.07 5.81
N PHE A 51 5.12 -6.81 4.52
CA PHE A 51 3.79 -6.86 3.92
C PHE A 51 3.14 -8.24 4.06
N GLU A 52 3.88 -9.33 3.82
CA GLU A 52 3.37 -10.69 4.00
C GLU A 52 2.97 -10.96 5.46
N LEU A 53 3.78 -10.51 6.43
CA LEU A 53 3.45 -10.63 7.86
C LEU A 53 2.20 -9.83 8.23
N LEU A 54 2.03 -8.63 7.67
CA LEU A 54 0.83 -7.82 7.86
C LEU A 54 -0.40 -8.53 7.29
N CYS A 55 -0.31 -9.13 6.10
CA CYS A 55 -1.42 -9.89 5.52
C CYS A 55 -1.82 -11.05 6.43
N LYS A 56 -0.85 -11.86 6.89
CA LYS A 56 -1.12 -12.97 7.82
C LYS A 56 -1.73 -12.53 9.14
N LEU A 57 -1.34 -11.35 9.64
CA LEU A 57 -1.88 -10.77 10.87
C LEU A 57 -3.33 -10.30 10.68
N LEU A 58 -3.66 -9.71 9.53
CA LEU A 58 -4.95 -9.09 9.28
C LEU A 58 -6.00 -10.08 8.75
N GLU A 59 -5.60 -11.08 7.96
CA GLU A 59 -6.51 -12.03 7.29
C GLU A 59 -7.56 -12.66 8.23
N PRO A 60 -7.24 -13.08 9.48
CA PRO A 60 -8.23 -13.64 10.40
C PRO A 60 -9.32 -12.65 10.83
N HIS A 61 -9.07 -11.35 10.74
CA HIS A 61 -9.96 -10.29 11.20
C HIS A 61 -10.85 -9.71 10.08
N PHE A 62 -10.54 -10.03 8.82
CA PHE A 62 -11.24 -9.48 7.65
C PHE A 62 -11.70 -10.63 6.74
N PRO A 63 -12.88 -11.21 7.00
CA PRO A 63 -13.37 -12.33 6.22
C PRO A 63 -13.57 -11.96 4.74
N PRO A 64 -13.38 -12.92 3.81
CA PRO A 64 -13.58 -12.67 2.38
C PRO A 64 -14.99 -12.16 2.09
N ILE A 65 -15.08 -11.10 1.28
CA ILE A 65 -16.34 -10.52 0.85
C ILE A 65 -16.63 -10.97 -0.59
N ALA A 66 -17.71 -11.74 -0.78
CA ALA A 66 -17.98 -12.48 -2.01
C ALA A 66 -18.14 -11.63 -3.29
N TYR A 67 -18.51 -10.36 -3.18
CA TYR A 67 -18.71 -9.48 -4.33
C TYR A 67 -17.46 -8.67 -4.72
N LEU A 68 -16.37 -8.75 -3.95
CA LEU A 68 -15.12 -8.09 -4.29
C LEU A 68 -14.41 -8.85 -5.41
N ARG A 69 -13.93 -8.10 -6.41
CA ARG A 69 -13.21 -8.65 -7.58
C ARG A 69 -11.69 -8.69 -7.41
N TYR A 70 -11.19 -8.24 -6.25
CA TYR A 70 -9.77 -8.23 -5.91
C TYR A 70 -9.51 -9.16 -4.72
N ASN A 71 -8.28 -9.66 -4.60
CA ASN A 71 -7.88 -10.51 -3.48
C ASN A 71 -7.55 -9.69 -2.23
N PHE A 72 -7.54 -10.33 -1.07
CA PHE A 72 -7.30 -9.69 0.22
C PHE A 72 -6.02 -8.83 0.23
N GLU A 73 -4.92 -9.36 -0.29
CA GLU A 73 -3.62 -8.71 -0.36
C GLU A 73 -3.65 -7.44 -1.21
N THR A 74 -4.38 -7.44 -2.33
CA THR A 74 -4.61 -6.24 -3.14
C THR A 74 -5.34 -5.15 -2.34
N GLY A 75 -6.31 -5.52 -1.50
CA GLY A 75 -6.98 -4.57 -0.60
C GLY A 75 -6.06 -3.96 0.45
N VAL A 76 -5.21 -4.79 1.07
CA VAL A 76 -4.19 -4.35 2.03
C VAL A 76 -3.18 -3.43 1.36
N ALA A 77 -2.69 -3.79 0.17
CA ALA A 77 -1.77 -2.97 -0.60
C ALA A 77 -2.39 -1.62 -0.97
N CYS A 78 -3.66 -1.60 -1.39
CA CYS A 78 -4.39 -0.37 -1.70
C CYS A 78 -4.49 0.56 -0.49
N THR A 79 -4.79 -0.01 0.67
CA THR A 79 -4.88 0.74 1.92
C THR A 79 -3.53 1.32 2.32
N LEU A 80 -2.46 0.51 2.29
CA LEU A 80 -1.11 0.97 2.61
C LEU A 80 -0.59 2.01 1.62
N PHE A 81 -0.88 1.85 0.32
CA PHE A 81 -0.53 2.82 -0.70
C PHE A 81 -1.19 4.15 -0.43
N HIS A 82 -2.50 4.16 -0.16
CA HIS A 82 -3.25 5.37 0.20
C HIS A 82 -2.65 6.07 1.44
N LEU A 83 -2.35 5.30 2.49
CA LEU A 83 -1.71 5.85 3.70
C LEU A 83 -0.30 6.41 3.42
N ALA A 84 0.43 5.84 2.47
CA ALA A 84 1.79 6.26 2.11
C ALA A 84 1.84 7.43 1.10
N SER A 85 0.83 7.56 0.23
CA SER A 85 0.76 8.58 -0.82
C SER A 85 0.17 9.91 -0.32
N SER A 86 -0.68 9.90 0.72
CA SER A 86 -1.49 11.07 1.13
C SER A 86 -2.45 11.59 0.03
N ASP A 87 -2.58 10.86 -1.08
CA ASP A 87 -3.57 11.12 -2.13
C ASP A 87 -4.92 10.52 -1.74
N GLY A 88 -5.99 10.87 -2.44
CA GLY A 88 -7.31 10.32 -2.17
C GLY A 88 -7.38 8.80 -2.37
N TYR A 89 -8.19 8.15 -1.53
CA TYR A 89 -8.37 6.69 -1.56
C TYR A 89 -8.99 6.23 -2.89
N HIS A 90 -9.87 7.05 -3.48
CA HIS A 90 -10.58 6.71 -4.71
C HIS A 90 -9.65 6.67 -5.92
N GLU A 91 -8.75 7.66 -6.08
CA GLU A 91 -7.76 7.63 -7.17
C GLU A 91 -6.80 6.45 -7.01
N THR A 92 -6.40 6.17 -5.78
CA THR A 92 -5.55 5.01 -5.44
C THR A 92 -6.24 3.69 -5.78
N ALA A 93 -7.51 3.54 -5.39
CA ALA A 93 -8.29 2.33 -5.62
C ALA A 93 -8.53 2.09 -7.12
N ALA A 94 -8.76 3.15 -7.90
CA ALA A 94 -8.88 3.05 -9.35
C ALA A 94 -7.56 2.59 -10.00
N ALA A 95 -6.42 3.20 -9.60
CA ALA A 95 -5.11 2.83 -10.12
C ALA A 95 -4.71 1.37 -9.80
N MET A 96 -5.12 0.87 -8.64
CA MET A 96 -4.84 -0.48 -8.16
C MET A 96 -5.85 -1.53 -8.65
N GLY A 97 -6.88 -1.14 -9.41
CA GLY A 97 -7.94 -2.04 -9.90
C GLY A 97 -8.91 -2.52 -8.80
N VAL A 98 -8.99 -1.80 -7.69
CA VAL A 98 -9.88 -2.05 -6.53
C VAL A 98 -11.26 -1.42 -6.72
N SER A 99 -11.33 -0.27 -7.41
CA SER A 99 -12.58 0.40 -7.78
C SER A 99 -12.69 0.59 -9.29
N LYS A 100 -13.90 0.93 -9.78
CA LYS A 100 -14.03 1.47 -11.13
C LYS A 100 -13.28 2.81 -11.20
N ALA A 101 -12.60 3.04 -12.32
CA ALA A 101 -12.03 4.34 -12.66
C ALA A 101 -13.13 5.36 -12.93
#